data_AF-A0A0C2Y1E4-F1
#
_entry.id   AF-A0A0C2Y1E4-F1
#
_cell.length_a   1.000
_cell.length_b   1.000
_cell.length_c   1.000
_cell.angle_alpha   90.00
_cell.angle_beta   90.00
_cell.angle_gamma   90.00
#
_symmetry.space_group_name_H-M   'P 1'
#
loop_
_entity.id
_entity.type
_entity.pdbx_description
1 polymer ?
#
loop_
_entity_poly.entity_id
_entity_poly.type
_entity_poly.pdbx_seq_one_letter_code
_entity_poly.pdbx_strand_id
1 'polypeptide(L)'
;MVMGGKLPQQLLLSHPNIVKAGHLVDADLKFLKAACQPHNPFIGSLDLAKYAKDRRVVSSTKCGLADLCAVVLGKRLNKNVPERISEAWENEVLTENQIAYAACDAYACLCIYEKLSTIETPQPLPPQPVPATPILLLNADNTTVIACGEILRHMYD
;
A
#
# COMPACT_ATOMS: atom_id res chain seq x y z
N MET A 1 -4.74 3.64 -23.47
CA MET A 1 -3.48 3.49 -22.70
C MET A 1 -2.58 2.30 -23.11
N VAL A 2 -2.94 1.47 -24.11
CA VAL A 2 -2.02 0.45 -24.67
C VAL A 2 -2.07 0.51 -26.20
N MET A 3 -1.36 1.48 -26.79
CA MET A 3 -1.22 1.54 -28.25
C MET A 3 -0.37 0.37 -28.73
N GLY A 4 -0.98 -0.57 -29.47
CA GLY A 4 -0.28 -1.71 -30.08
C GLY A 4 -0.17 -2.98 -29.23
N GLY A 5 -0.92 -3.10 -28.13
CA GLY A 5 -1.02 -4.35 -27.34
C GLY A 5 0.24 -4.76 -26.57
N LYS A 6 1.30 -3.92 -26.55
CA LYS A 6 2.54 -4.18 -25.81
C LYS A 6 2.90 -2.98 -24.95
N LEU A 7 3.09 -3.23 -23.65
CA LEU A 7 3.60 -2.22 -22.73
C LEU A 7 5.14 -2.20 -22.82
N PRO A 8 5.80 -1.05 -23.03
CA PRO A 8 7.26 -0.98 -23.07
C PRO A 8 7.93 -1.41 -21.75
N GLN A 9 7.18 -1.41 -20.64
CA GLN A 9 7.68 -1.69 -19.28
C GLN A 9 7.31 -3.08 -18.74
N GLN A 10 6.87 -4.03 -19.59
CA GLN A 10 6.49 -5.40 -19.15
C GLN A 10 7.59 -6.11 -18.34
N LEU A 11 8.86 -5.84 -18.66
CA LEU A 11 10.01 -6.37 -17.93
C LEU A 11 10.01 -5.92 -16.46
N LEU A 12 9.66 -4.66 -16.17
CA LEU A 12 9.61 -4.13 -14.79
C LEU A 12 8.45 -4.76 -13.99
N LEU A 13 7.30 -4.91 -14.64
CA LEU A 13 6.10 -5.51 -14.02
C LEU A 13 6.29 -7.00 -13.71
N SER A 14 7.22 -7.67 -14.40
CA SER A 14 7.54 -9.09 -14.19
C SER A 14 8.82 -9.32 -13.37
N HIS A 15 9.53 -8.25 -12.97
CA HIS A 15 10.81 -8.39 -12.27
C HIS A 15 10.62 -8.72 -10.78
N PRO A 16 11.26 -9.78 -10.24
CA PRO A 16 11.04 -10.24 -8.86
C PRO A 16 11.58 -9.26 -7.80
N ASN A 17 12.63 -8.52 -8.12
CA ASN A 17 13.24 -7.55 -7.18
C ASN A 17 12.60 -6.15 -7.25
N ILE A 18 11.53 -5.97 -8.02
CA ILE A 18 10.84 -4.68 -8.13
C ILE A 18 9.46 -4.83 -7.52
N VAL A 19 9.22 -4.10 -6.43
CA VAL A 19 7.91 -4.03 -5.77
C VAL A 19 7.00 -3.07 -6.54
N LYS A 20 5.77 -3.50 -6.78
CA LYS A 20 4.69 -2.69 -7.36
C LYS A 20 3.71 -2.33 -6.24
N ALA A 21 4.05 -1.27 -5.52
CA ALA A 21 3.26 -0.78 -4.40
C ALA A 21 2.12 0.12 -4.88
N GLY A 22 0.90 -0.13 -4.42
CA GLY A 22 -0.26 0.69 -4.76
C GLY A 22 -1.50 0.33 -3.95
N HIS A 23 -2.56 1.11 -4.10
CA HIS A 23 -3.89 0.79 -3.54
C HIS A 23 -4.66 -0.07 -4.53
N LEU A 24 -5.09 -1.28 -4.14
CA LEU A 24 -5.78 -2.24 -5.00
C LEU A 24 -4.98 -2.64 -6.27
N VAL A 25 -3.65 -2.57 -6.19
CA VAL A 25 -2.72 -2.79 -7.32
C VAL A 25 -2.88 -4.16 -8.01
N ASP A 26 -3.35 -5.19 -7.29
CA ASP A 26 -3.65 -6.50 -7.86
C ASP A 26 -4.73 -6.43 -8.96
N ALA A 27 -5.70 -5.51 -8.83
CA ALA A 27 -6.73 -5.30 -9.85
C ALA A 27 -6.13 -4.65 -11.09
N ASP A 28 -5.28 -3.62 -10.91
CA ASP A 28 -4.60 -2.94 -12.01
C ASP A 28 -3.71 -3.91 -12.80
N LEU A 29 -2.93 -4.75 -12.11
CA LEU A 29 -2.10 -5.76 -12.78
C LEU A 29 -2.94 -6.79 -13.55
N LYS A 30 -4.12 -7.16 -13.05
CA LYS A 30 -5.05 -8.05 -13.77
C LYS A 30 -5.57 -7.39 -15.05
N PHE A 31 -5.99 -6.13 -14.98
CA PHE A 31 -6.43 -5.37 -16.15
C PHE A 31 -5.30 -5.23 -17.19
N LEU A 32 -4.10 -4.85 -16.75
CA LEU A 32 -2.93 -4.73 -17.64
C LEU A 32 -2.57 -6.08 -18.27
N LYS A 33 -2.64 -7.18 -17.51
CA LYS A 33 -2.39 -8.52 -18.04
C LYS A 33 -3.39 -8.89 -19.14
N ALA A 34 -4.67 -8.59 -18.93
CA ALA A 34 -5.70 -8.84 -19.93
C ALA A 34 -5.50 -7.99 -21.20
N ALA A 35 -5.14 -6.71 -21.03
CA ALA A 35 -4.93 -5.78 -22.13
C ALA A 35 -3.67 -6.07 -22.97
N CYS A 36 -2.62 -6.61 -22.35
CA CYS A 36 -1.29 -6.69 -23.00
C CYS A 36 -0.80 -8.11 -23.26
N GLN A 37 -1.51 -9.13 -22.79
CA GLN A 37 -1.19 -10.55 -22.97
C GLN A 37 0.32 -10.85 -22.79
N PRO A 38 0.92 -10.50 -21.65
CA PRO A 38 2.36 -10.61 -21.46
C PRO A 38 2.81 -12.08 -21.47
N HIS A 39 4.01 -12.33 -21.98
CA HIS A 39 4.61 -13.68 -21.97
C HIS A 39 4.86 -14.19 -20.53
N ASN A 40 5.30 -13.29 -19.64
CA ASN A 40 5.56 -13.60 -18.25
C ASN A 40 4.46 -13.02 -17.34
N PRO A 41 4.15 -13.66 -16.21
CA PRO A 41 3.20 -13.11 -15.25
C PRO A 41 3.75 -11.82 -14.63
N PHE A 42 2.87 -10.85 -14.41
CA PHE A 42 3.18 -9.72 -13.54
C PHE A 42 3.21 -10.20 -12.09
N ILE A 43 4.26 -9.87 -11.36
CA ILE A 43 4.54 -10.35 -9.99
C ILE A 43 5.00 -9.20 -9.10
N GLY A 44 5.04 -9.39 -7.78
CA GLY A 44 5.58 -8.39 -6.85
C GLY A 44 4.63 -7.24 -6.55
N SER A 45 3.31 -7.44 -6.68
CA SER A 45 2.33 -6.50 -6.15
C SER A 45 2.42 -6.40 -4.63
N LEU A 46 2.24 -5.18 -4.13
CA LEU A 46 2.11 -4.90 -2.70
C LEU A 46 0.93 -3.95 -2.50
N ASP A 47 -0.13 -4.47 -1.89
CA ASP A 47 -1.31 -3.68 -1.56
C ASP A 47 -1.06 -2.86 -0.29
N LEU A 48 -1.14 -1.53 -0.42
CA LEU A 48 -0.83 -0.61 0.68
C LEU A 48 -1.80 -0.70 1.86
N ALA A 49 -3.08 -1.04 1.63
CA ALA A 49 -4.05 -1.16 2.70
C ALA A 49 -3.77 -2.41 3.55
N LYS A 50 -3.41 -3.53 2.91
CA LYS A 50 -2.91 -4.74 3.60
C LYS A 50 -1.61 -4.43 4.34
N TYR A 51 -0.64 -3.82 3.66
CA TYR A 51 0.67 -3.51 4.22
C TYR A 51 0.59 -2.59 5.46
N ALA A 52 -0.32 -1.61 5.44
CA ALA A 52 -0.62 -0.74 6.58
C ALA A 52 -1.33 -1.50 7.73
N LYS A 53 -2.24 -2.42 7.40
CA LYS A 53 -2.95 -3.23 8.40
C LYS A 53 -2.00 -4.19 9.13
N ASP A 54 -1.07 -4.81 8.41
CA ASP A 54 -0.06 -5.72 9.00
C ASP A 54 0.83 -4.99 10.00
N ARG A 55 1.04 -3.68 9.78
CA ARG A 55 1.76 -2.76 10.68
C ARG A 55 0.89 -2.09 11.72
N ARG A 56 -0.39 -2.48 11.83
CA ARG A 56 -1.38 -1.93 12.76
C ARG A 56 -1.59 -0.41 12.64
N VAL A 57 -1.25 0.17 11.49
CA VAL A 57 -1.49 1.59 11.20
C VAL A 57 -2.97 1.83 10.87
N VAL A 58 -3.64 0.84 10.29
CA VAL A 58 -5.09 0.82 10.08
C VAL A 58 -5.69 -0.48 10.62
N SER A 59 -6.95 -0.45 11.06
CA SER A 59 -7.66 -1.63 11.55
C SER A 59 -8.29 -2.48 10.43
N SER A 60 -8.47 -1.91 9.23
CA SER A 60 -9.20 -2.50 8.12
C SER A 60 -8.51 -2.18 6.79
N THR A 61 -8.59 -3.11 5.83
CA THR A 61 -8.10 -2.91 4.46
C THR A 61 -9.15 -2.25 3.55
N LYS A 62 -10.31 -1.85 4.09
CA LYS A 62 -11.40 -1.22 3.34
C LYS A 62 -11.20 0.28 3.10
N CYS A 63 -10.11 0.85 3.59
CA CYS A 63 -9.78 2.27 3.42
C CYS A 63 -9.28 2.55 1.99
N GLY A 64 -9.53 3.77 1.51
CA GLY A 64 -9.02 4.26 0.22
C GLY A 64 -7.62 4.85 0.31
N LEU A 65 -7.01 5.16 -0.84
CA LEU A 65 -5.71 5.85 -0.88
C LEU A 65 -5.72 7.20 -0.14
N ALA A 66 -6.82 7.95 -0.19
CA ALA A 66 -6.93 9.22 0.53
C ALA A 66 -6.91 9.03 2.06
N ASP A 67 -7.59 7.99 2.56
CA ASP A 67 -7.57 7.64 3.98
C ASP A 67 -6.18 7.18 4.41
N LEU A 68 -5.51 6.36 3.59
CA LEU A 68 -4.12 5.95 3.84
C LEU A 68 -3.17 7.15 3.87
N CYS A 69 -3.32 8.10 2.95
CA CYS A 69 -2.53 9.33 2.96
C CYS A 69 -2.73 10.13 4.25
N ALA A 70 -3.98 10.26 4.71
CA ALA A 70 -4.30 10.96 5.95
C ALA A 70 -3.69 10.27 7.17
N VAL A 71 -3.86 8.94 7.30
CA VAL A 71 -3.41 8.19 8.48
C VAL A 71 -1.88 8.00 8.50
N VAL A 72 -1.26 7.71 7.34
CA VAL A 72 0.17 7.38 7.26
C VAL A 72 1.03 8.64 7.16
N LEU A 73 0.61 9.63 6.36
CA LEU A 73 1.40 10.83 6.08
C LEU A 73 0.93 12.07 6.83
N GLY A 74 -0.23 12.03 7.49
CA GLY A 74 -0.84 13.22 8.11
C GLY A 74 -1.24 14.27 7.07
N LYS A 75 -1.47 13.87 5.82
CA LYS A 75 -1.75 14.78 4.70
C LYS A 75 -3.08 14.45 4.05
N ARG A 76 -3.83 15.48 3.67
CA ARG A 76 -5.05 15.31 2.87
C ARG A 76 -4.68 15.15 1.40
N LEU A 77 -5.06 14.01 0.80
CA LEU A 77 -5.01 13.83 -0.64
C LEU A 77 -6.32 14.33 -1.27
N ASN A 78 -6.26 15.43 -2.00
CA ASN A 78 -7.42 15.98 -2.69
C ASN A 78 -7.66 15.21 -3.99
N LYS A 79 -8.56 14.22 -3.96
CA LYS A 79 -8.96 13.49 -5.16
C LYS A 79 -10.02 14.28 -5.93
N ASN A 80 -9.66 14.73 -7.13
CA ASN A 80 -10.59 15.38 -8.05
C ASN A 80 -11.57 14.33 -8.60
N VAL A 81 -12.82 14.34 -8.12
CA VAL A 81 -13.85 13.35 -8.51
C VAL A 81 -14.10 13.34 -10.02
N PRO A 82 -14.30 14.50 -10.70
CA PRO A 82 -14.37 14.57 -12.16
C PRO A 82 -13.27 13.80 -12.88
N GLU A 83 -12.01 13.97 -12.50
CA GLU A 83 -10.91 13.27 -13.17
C GLU A 83 -10.98 11.77 -12.94
N ARG A 84 -11.27 11.33 -11.70
CA ARG A 84 -11.37 9.91 -11.36
C ARG A 84 -12.38 9.14 -12.23
N ILE A 85 -13.47 9.78 -12.66
CA ILE A 85 -14.54 9.15 -13.45
C ILE A 85 -14.61 9.65 -14.90
N SER A 86 -13.60 10.41 -15.34
CA SER A 86 -13.56 10.98 -16.69
C SER A 86 -13.61 9.88 -17.75
N GLU A 87 -14.41 10.06 -18.79
CA GLU A 87 -14.43 9.17 -19.97
C GLU A 87 -13.26 9.47 -20.94
N ALA A 88 -12.53 10.56 -20.71
CA ALA A 88 -11.49 11.09 -21.58
C ALA A 88 -10.07 10.59 -21.23
N TRP A 89 -9.93 9.50 -20.46
CA TRP A 89 -8.61 8.91 -20.14
C TRP A 89 -7.93 8.24 -21.34
N GLU A 90 -8.69 7.96 -22.39
CA GLU A 90 -8.19 7.35 -23.63
C GLU A 90 -7.83 8.40 -24.70
N ASN A 91 -7.98 9.70 -24.40
CA ASN A 91 -7.58 10.76 -25.31
C ASN A 91 -6.06 10.75 -25.52
N GLU A 92 -5.63 11.09 -26.75
CA GLU A 92 -4.22 11.17 -27.10
C GLU A 92 -3.47 12.23 -26.26
N VAL A 93 -4.16 13.33 -25.93
CA VAL A 93 -3.65 14.40 -25.08
C VAL A 93 -4.50 14.48 -23.82
N LEU A 94 -3.86 14.29 -22.67
CA LEU A 94 -4.48 14.44 -21.36
C LEU A 94 -4.45 15.90 -20.91
N THR A 95 -5.45 16.31 -20.15
CA THR A 95 -5.49 17.64 -19.53
C THR A 95 -4.47 17.73 -18.38
N GLU A 96 -4.09 18.96 -18.00
CA GLU A 96 -3.22 19.18 -16.85
C GLU A 96 -3.79 18.58 -15.55
N ASN A 97 -5.12 18.63 -15.37
CA ASN A 97 -5.78 18.05 -14.21
C ASN A 97 -5.70 16.51 -14.20
N GLN A 98 -5.86 15.86 -15.36
CA GLN A 98 -5.70 14.41 -15.49
C GLN A 98 -4.25 13.99 -15.17
N ILE A 99 -3.27 14.71 -15.71
CA ILE A 99 -1.85 14.46 -15.44
C ILE A 99 -1.54 14.64 -13.95
N ALA A 100 -1.99 15.75 -13.36
CA ALA A 100 -1.80 16.04 -11.95
C ALA A 100 -2.47 14.98 -11.06
N TYR A 101 -3.69 14.53 -11.41
CA TYR A 101 -4.40 13.48 -10.70
C TYR A 101 -3.62 12.16 -10.72
N ALA A 102 -3.19 11.71 -11.91
CA ALA A 102 -2.46 10.46 -12.07
C ALA A 102 -1.09 10.50 -11.35
N ALA A 103 -0.36 11.62 -11.48
CA ALA A 103 0.90 11.83 -10.80
C ALA A 103 0.73 11.83 -9.26
N CYS A 104 -0.31 12.48 -8.74
CA CYS A 104 -0.60 12.50 -7.30
C CYS A 104 -0.89 11.10 -6.76
N ASP A 105 -1.72 10.30 -7.45
CA ASP A 105 -2.08 8.96 -6.98
C ASP A 105 -0.84 8.03 -6.96
N ALA A 106 0.04 8.11 -7.96
CA ALA A 106 1.29 7.33 -7.99
C ALA A 106 2.30 7.80 -6.93
N TYR A 107 2.52 9.11 -6.80
CA TYR A 107 3.48 9.66 -5.84
C TYR A 107 3.04 9.44 -4.39
N ALA A 108 1.74 9.58 -4.11
CA ALA A 108 1.19 9.27 -2.79
C ALA A 108 1.44 7.79 -2.42
N CYS A 109 1.27 6.86 -3.35
CA CYS A 109 1.55 5.43 -3.12
C CYS A 109 3.02 5.20 -2.74
N LEU A 110 3.96 5.85 -3.43
CA LEU A 110 5.39 5.77 -3.11
C LEU A 110 5.68 6.29 -1.70
N CYS A 111 5.24 7.50 -1.36
CA CYS A 111 5.48 8.07 -0.03
C CYS A 111 4.85 7.23 1.09
N ILE A 112 3.65 6.68 0.87
CA ILE A 112 3.00 5.78 1.82
C ILE A 112 3.83 4.49 1.99
N TYR A 113 4.27 3.87 0.89
CA TYR A 113 5.12 2.69 0.93
C TYR A 113 6.40 2.93 1.74
N GLU A 114 7.13 4.01 1.43
CA GLU A 114 8.36 4.38 2.11
C GLU A 114 8.12 4.58 3.61
N LYS A 115 7.08 5.33 3.98
CA LYS A 115 6.75 5.55 5.40
C LYS A 115 6.36 4.27 6.13
N LEU A 116 5.57 3.40 5.49
CA LEU A 116 5.20 2.12 6.09
C LEU A 116 6.40 1.18 6.20
N SER A 117 7.35 1.23 5.25
CA SER A 117 8.53 0.37 5.25
C SER A 117 9.44 0.59 6.47
N THR A 118 9.39 1.77 7.10
CA THR A 118 10.12 2.07 8.33
C THR A 118 9.42 1.60 9.60
N ILE A 119 8.18 1.10 9.48
CA ILE A 119 7.39 0.62 10.62
C ILE A 119 7.50 -0.90 10.67
N GLU A 120 7.98 -1.40 11.81
CA GLU A 120 8.06 -2.83 12.06
C GLU A 120 6.67 -3.44 12.23
N THR A 121 6.54 -4.70 11.81
CA THR A 121 5.33 -5.46 12.08
C THR A 121 5.42 -6.03 13.49
N PRO A 122 4.33 -6.05 14.28
CA PRO A 122 4.34 -6.71 15.58
C PRO A 122 4.80 -8.16 15.43
N GLN A 123 5.76 -8.56 16.26
CA GLN A 123 6.31 -9.91 16.31
C GLN A 123 5.93 -10.58 17.63
N PRO A 124 5.96 -11.93 17.70
CA PRO A 124 5.92 -12.63 18.98
C PRO A 124 7.00 -12.10 19.92
N LEU A 125 6.68 -12.04 21.22
CA LEU A 125 7.64 -11.60 22.22
C LEU A 125 8.88 -12.51 22.19
N PRO A 126 10.09 -11.95 22.19
CA PRO A 126 11.31 -12.74 22.31
C PRO A 126 11.38 -13.40 23.70
N PRO A 127 12.16 -14.48 23.88
CA PRO A 127 12.30 -15.17 25.16
C PRO A 127 12.76 -14.27 26.33
N GLN A 128 13.55 -13.23 26.01
CA GLN A 128 14.01 -12.23 26.96
C GLN A 128 13.66 -10.85 26.42
N PRO A 129 12.45 -10.34 26.72
CA PRO A 129 12.05 -9.03 26.25
C PRO A 129 12.78 -7.93 27.04
N VAL A 130 13.17 -6.87 26.32
CA VAL A 130 13.84 -5.71 26.90
C VAL A 130 12.80 -4.90 27.69
N PRO A 131 13.14 -4.35 28.87
CA PRO A 131 12.23 -3.44 29.55
C PRO A 131 11.82 -2.25 28.69
N ALA A 132 10.59 -1.75 28.91
CA ALA A 132 9.93 -0.74 28.09
C ALA A 132 9.63 -1.17 26.64
N THR A 133 9.79 -2.46 26.29
CA THR A 133 9.29 -2.97 25.01
C THR A 133 7.76 -2.82 24.96
N PRO A 134 7.20 -2.10 23.97
CA PRO A 134 5.76 -2.02 23.78
C PRO A 134 5.17 -3.39 23.44
N ILE A 135 4.05 -3.73 24.07
CA ILE A 135 3.35 -5.00 23.88
C ILE A 135 1.92 -4.77 23.43
N LEU A 136 1.48 -5.63 22.52
CA LEU A 136 0.09 -5.71 22.08
C LEU A 136 -0.45 -7.07 22.50
N LEU A 137 -1.54 -7.07 23.27
CA LEU A 137 -2.29 -8.29 23.58
C LEU A 137 -3.36 -8.47 22.51
N LEU A 138 -3.35 -9.62 21.85
CA LEU A 138 -4.33 -9.98 20.83
C LEU A 138 -5.40 -10.91 21.41
N ASN A 139 -6.57 -10.93 20.79
CA ASN A 139 -7.58 -11.96 21.03
C ASN A 139 -7.09 -13.34 20.54
N ALA A 140 -7.84 -14.40 20.85
CA ALA A 140 -7.44 -15.79 20.59
C ALA A 140 -7.19 -16.12 19.10
N ASP A 141 -7.77 -15.36 18.17
CA ASP A 141 -7.55 -15.55 16.71
C ASP A 141 -6.43 -14.65 16.14
N ASN A 142 -5.72 -13.89 16.98
CA ASN A 142 -4.65 -12.95 16.62
C ASN A 142 -5.06 -11.80 15.68
N THR A 143 -6.36 -11.55 15.49
CA THR A 143 -6.83 -10.52 14.55
C THR A 143 -6.97 -9.14 15.19
N THR A 144 -7.35 -9.10 16.47
CA THR A 144 -7.80 -7.88 17.16
C THR A 144 -6.95 -7.61 18.39
N VAL A 145 -6.44 -6.37 18.52
CA VAL A 145 -5.76 -5.90 19.73
C VAL A 145 -6.81 -5.65 20.82
N ILE A 146 -6.69 -6.35 21.94
CA ILE A 146 -7.59 -6.24 23.10
C ILE A 146 -6.98 -5.41 24.23
N ALA A 147 -5.65 -5.31 24.29
CA ALA A 147 -4.95 -4.42 25.23
C ALA A 147 -3.56 -4.04 24.68
N CYS A 148 -3.00 -2.96 25.19
CA CYS A 148 -1.62 -2.54 24.94
C CYS A 148 -0.94 -2.19 26.26
N GLY A 149 0.39 -2.33 26.32
CA GLY A 149 1.18 -1.98 27.49
C GLY A 149 2.67 -1.99 27.18
N GLU A 150 3.50 -2.06 28.22
CA GLU A 150 4.96 -2.16 28.09
C GLU A 150 5.51 -3.18 29.10
N ILE A 151 6.63 -3.81 28.77
CA ILE A 151 7.35 -4.70 29.71
C ILE A 151 7.93 -3.87 30.86
N LEU A 152 7.51 -4.16 32.08
CA LEU A 152 8.00 -3.47 33.29
C LEU A 152 9.49 -3.77 33.55
N ARG A 153 10.20 -2.78 34.11
CA ARG A 153 11.63 -2.87 34.44
C ARG A 153 11.97 -3.85 35.57
N HIS A 154 11.01 -4.24 36.41
CA HIS A 154 11.29 -4.86 37.72
C HIS A 154 11.10 -6.39 37.80
N MET A 155 11.09 -7.11 36.68
CA MET A 155 10.91 -8.59 36.68
C MET A 155 12.23 -9.37 36.85
N TYR A 156 13.33 -8.73 37.26
CA TYR A 156 14.65 -9.34 37.39
C TYR A 156 15.35 -9.07 38.75
N ASP A 157 14.59 -8.75 39.80
CA ASP A 157 15.11 -8.72 41.18
C ASP A 157 14.68 -9.97 41.96
#